data_AF-A0A7K1A035-F1
#
_entry.id   AF-A0A7K1A035-F1
#
_cell.length_a   1.000
_cell.length_b   1.000
_cell.length_c   1.000
_cell.angle_alpha   90.00
_cell.angle_beta   90.00
_cell.angle_gamma   90.00
#
_symmetry.space_group_name_H-M   'P 1'
#
loop_
_entity.id
_entity.type
_entity.pdbx_description
1 polymer ?
#
loop_
_entity_poly.entity_id
_entity_poly.type
_entity_poly.pdbx_seq_one_letter_code
_entity_poly.pdbx_strand_id
1 'polypeptide(L)'
;MSTDGFRSLADQLRGWPDDRLSRLLVARPDLATPAPHDSGQLASRAATRSSLLRALDQLTRLELCVLDALVVVGQTTRSELRSVVHADADAVDRALERLVDLALVWESATGPRVLTGVPESIASGPGASGLRPRSAEPADPESVRARLAELSAPARALLEHVLEQGGEATTGTARHTVLPEDARTPAEELLSRQLLVPRGGGSVVLPGEVGLALRGGRTTVDVVDDVPEVLTSERSGAIVDRTAAGAAFETVRRVELLLDHWGTRPPSALRSGGLGVRDLRASATMLQLDEPTTALLVETAYAAGLVATGHGPDSEPAWLPTDEFDRWSARTPAERWVALATAWLDSPRMPGLVGSRDSAGKTWNALAPELSGVHQVESRRMTLAVVAELGPDQVLATGTGVPSVVRR
;
A
#
# COMPACT_ATOMS: atom_id res chain seq x y z
N MET A 1 -9.36 28.08 19.17
CA MET A 1 -7.94 27.92 19.53
C MET A 1 -7.13 28.58 18.44
N SER A 2 -6.18 29.44 18.82
CA SER A 2 -5.66 30.57 18.03
C SER A 2 -5.25 30.25 16.60
N THR A 3 -5.64 31.17 15.71
CA THR A 3 -5.36 31.28 14.27
C THR A 3 -3.89 31.54 13.90
N ASP A 4 -2.94 31.16 14.75
CA ASP A 4 -1.51 31.27 14.46
C ASP A 4 -0.99 29.90 14.05
N GLY A 5 -0.80 29.69 12.76
CA GLY A 5 -0.15 28.48 12.27
C GLY A 5 1.30 28.37 12.75
N PHE A 6 1.86 27.17 12.71
CA PHE A 6 3.20 26.89 13.20
C PHE A 6 4.27 27.41 12.22
N ARG A 7 5.54 27.51 12.68
CA ARG A 7 6.68 27.85 11.80
C ARG A 7 7.39 26.61 11.24
N SER A 8 7.21 25.47 11.91
CA SER A 8 7.81 24.19 11.54
C SER A 8 6.99 23.03 12.13
N LEU A 9 7.21 21.81 11.62
CA LEU A 9 6.69 20.60 12.24
C LEU A 9 7.15 20.46 13.70
N ALA A 10 8.40 20.81 14.01
CA ALA A 10 8.93 20.71 15.37
C ALA A 10 8.15 21.61 16.36
N ASP A 11 7.76 22.82 15.93
CA ASP A 11 6.94 23.72 16.74
C ASP A 11 5.51 23.19 16.94
N GLN A 12 4.94 22.59 15.90
CA GLN A 12 3.64 21.93 15.99
C GLN A 12 3.67 20.75 16.97
N LEU A 13 4.65 19.86 16.84
CA LEU A 13 4.82 18.70 17.71
C LEU A 13 5.07 19.10 19.17
N ARG A 14 5.76 20.22 19.42
CA ARG A 14 5.96 20.76 20.78
C ARG A 14 4.64 21.21 21.41
N GLY A 15 3.66 21.64 20.61
CA GLY A 15 2.35 22.06 21.07
C GLY A 15 1.31 20.94 21.17
N TRP A 16 1.65 19.70 20.80
CA TRP A 16 0.71 18.58 20.85
C TRP A 16 0.56 18.03 22.27
N PRO A 17 -0.66 17.58 22.66
CA PRO A 17 -0.85 16.86 23.91
C PRO A 17 -0.20 15.47 23.86
N ASP A 18 0.19 14.96 25.03
CA ASP A 18 0.89 13.67 25.18
C ASP A 18 0.14 12.52 24.50
N ASP A 19 -1.19 12.42 24.66
CA ASP A 19 -2.01 11.36 24.03
C ASP A 19 -1.92 11.38 22.49
N ARG A 20 -1.76 12.57 21.88
CA ARG A 20 -1.60 12.69 20.43
C ARG A 20 -0.19 12.28 20.00
N LEU A 21 0.83 12.65 20.76
CA LEU A 21 2.21 12.20 20.53
C LEU A 21 2.34 10.68 20.69
N SER A 22 1.71 10.09 21.72
CA SER A 22 1.67 8.63 21.90
C SER A 22 1.03 7.93 20.71
N ARG A 23 -0.10 8.45 20.20
CA ARG A 23 -0.74 7.92 18.98
C ARG A 23 0.16 8.01 17.74
N LEU A 24 0.91 9.11 17.57
CA LEU A 24 1.91 9.24 16.51
C LEU A 24 3.00 8.15 16.63
N LEU A 25 3.55 7.92 17.82
CA LEU A 25 4.61 6.93 18.03
C LEU A 25 4.12 5.48 17.86
N VAL A 26 2.85 5.21 18.17
CA VAL A 26 2.22 3.91 17.89
C VAL A 26 2.02 3.72 16.39
N ALA A 27 1.58 4.76 15.68
CA ALA A 27 1.37 4.72 14.22
C ALA A 27 2.68 4.74 13.42
N ARG A 28 3.74 5.35 13.95
CA ARG A 28 5.08 5.41 13.35
C ARG A 28 6.15 4.93 14.34
N PRO A 29 6.25 3.61 14.60
CA PRO A 29 7.19 3.04 15.58
C PRO A 29 8.66 3.34 15.27
N ASP A 30 8.98 3.59 14.00
CA ASP A 30 10.33 3.99 13.55
C ASP A 30 10.77 5.35 14.10
N LEU A 31 9.83 6.22 14.49
CA LEU A 31 10.15 7.48 15.15
C LEU A 31 10.59 7.31 16.61
N ALA A 32 10.14 6.23 17.24
CA ALA A 32 10.37 5.94 18.66
C ALA A 32 11.72 5.28 18.94
N THR A 33 12.43 4.78 17.92
CA THR A 33 13.65 3.97 18.10
C THR A 33 14.85 4.54 17.34
N PRO A 34 15.91 5.00 18.05
CA PRO A 34 16.03 5.15 19.51
C PRO A 34 15.07 6.24 20.03
N ALA A 35 14.84 6.34 21.34
CA ALA A 35 13.93 7.37 21.88
C ALA A 35 14.37 8.79 21.43
N PRO A 36 13.45 9.64 20.93
CA PRO A 36 13.79 11.01 20.58
C PRO A 36 14.03 11.86 21.83
N HIS A 37 15.01 12.77 21.78
CA HIS A 37 15.33 13.69 22.89
C HIS A 37 14.43 14.94 22.93
N ASP A 38 13.93 15.38 21.78
CA ASP A 38 13.05 16.54 21.65
C ASP A 38 12.19 16.49 20.38
N SER A 39 11.25 17.43 20.25
CA SER A 39 10.36 17.57 19.09
C SER A 39 11.09 17.89 17.78
N GLY A 40 12.29 18.49 17.85
CA GLY A 40 13.12 18.79 16.67
C GLY A 40 13.73 17.54 16.07
N GLN A 41 14.27 16.66 16.92
CA GLN A 41 14.76 15.34 16.51
C GLN A 41 13.62 14.47 15.97
N LEU A 42 12.46 14.49 16.61
CA LEU A 42 11.27 13.78 16.14
C LEU A 42 10.86 14.25 14.74
N ALA A 43 10.78 15.57 14.52
CA ALA A 43 10.46 16.15 13.22
C ALA A 43 11.50 15.81 12.13
N SER A 44 12.79 15.86 12.47
CA SER A 44 13.88 15.51 11.55
C SER A 44 13.80 14.04 11.11
N ARG A 45 13.54 13.13 12.05
CA ARG A 45 13.35 11.71 11.75
C ARG A 45 12.13 11.46 10.87
N ALA A 46 11.02 12.13 11.15
CA ALA A 46 9.79 12.02 10.38
C ALA A 46 9.97 12.42 8.90
N ALA A 47 10.92 13.32 8.60
CA ALA A 47 11.25 13.77 7.26
C ALA A 47 12.30 12.90 6.53
N THR A 48 12.86 11.87 7.18
CA THR A 48 13.81 10.96 6.51
C THR A 48 13.09 10.10 5.48
N ARG A 49 13.75 9.81 4.35
CA ARG A 49 13.16 9.02 3.26
C ARG A 49 12.61 7.67 3.72
N SER A 50 13.37 6.92 4.51
CA SER A 50 12.91 5.61 5.01
C SER A 50 11.68 5.72 5.89
N SER A 51 11.60 6.76 6.74
CA SER A 51 10.44 7.00 7.61
C SER A 51 9.22 7.45 6.81
N LEU A 52 9.43 8.30 5.79
CA LEU A 52 8.37 8.72 4.86
C LEU A 52 7.79 7.54 4.10
N LEU A 53 8.62 6.68 3.49
CA LEU A 53 8.14 5.52 2.73
C LEU A 53 7.29 4.59 3.61
N ARG A 54 7.73 4.29 4.84
CA ARG A 54 6.94 3.47 5.79
C ARG A 54 5.61 4.09 6.18
N ALA A 55 5.54 5.42 6.24
CA ALA A 55 4.30 6.12 6.53
C ALA A 55 3.36 6.15 5.30
N LEU A 56 3.92 6.33 4.10
CA LEU A 56 3.18 6.31 2.84
C LEU A 56 2.58 4.92 2.55
N ASP A 57 3.29 3.84 2.86
CA ASP A 57 2.82 2.46 2.68
C ASP A 57 1.55 2.14 3.49
N GLN A 58 1.28 2.90 4.56
CA GLN A 58 0.11 2.73 5.43
C GLN A 58 -1.08 3.62 5.03
N LEU A 59 -0.91 4.49 4.03
CA LEU A 59 -1.97 5.42 3.62
C LEU A 59 -2.96 4.74 2.67
N THR A 60 -4.23 5.11 2.82
CA THR A 60 -5.28 4.79 1.86
C THR A 60 -5.09 5.56 0.54
N ARG A 61 -5.76 5.11 -0.52
CA ARG A 61 -5.78 5.81 -1.82
C ARG A 61 -6.21 7.27 -1.67
N LEU A 62 -7.27 7.54 -0.90
CA LEU A 62 -7.75 8.90 -0.65
C LEU A 62 -6.67 9.77 0.01
N GLU A 63 -6.03 9.26 1.07
CA GLU A 63 -4.98 10.00 1.78
C GLU A 63 -3.77 10.29 0.90
N LEU A 64 -3.35 9.32 0.06
CA LEU A 64 -2.30 9.53 -0.94
C LEU A 64 -2.70 10.61 -1.95
N CYS A 65 -3.95 10.61 -2.44
CA CYS A 65 -4.45 11.63 -3.38
C CYS A 65 -4.57 13.02 -2.74
N VAL A 66 -4.95 13.12 -1.46
CA VAL A 66 -4.96 14.39 -0.71
C VAL A 66 -3.52 14.91 -0.52
N LEU A 67 -2.58 14.02 -0.22
CA LEU A 67 -1.17 14.37 -0.09
C LEU A 67 -0.57 14.84 -1.42
N ASP A 68 -0.86 14.13 -2.53
CA ASP A 68 -0.51 14.53 -3.89
C ASP A 68 -1.11 15.89 -4.26
N ALA A 69 -2.39 16.12 -3.94
CA ALA A 69 -3.02 17.41 -4.18
C ALA A 69 -2.28 18.55 -3.48
N LEU A 70 -1.88 18.39 -2.21
CA LEU A 70 -1.07 19.37 -1.51
C LEU A 70 0.32 19.59 -2.16
N VAL A 71 0.93 18.55 -2.74
CA VAL A 71 2.18 18.69 -3.51
C VAL A 71 1.94 19.49 -4.79
N VAL A 72 0.84 19.23 -5.49
CA VAL A 72 0.49 19.89 -6.76
C VAL A 72 0.16 21.37 -6.53
N VAL A 73 -0.74 21.68 -5.58
CA VAL A 73 -1.20 23.06 -5.35
C VAL A 73 -0.24 23.86 -4.48
N GLY A 74 0.58 23.20 -3.66
CA GLY A 74 1.49 23.83 -2.72
C GLY A 74 0.76 24.43 -1.52
N GLN A 75 1.06 25.69 -1.18
CA GLN A 75 0.40 26.40 -0.08
C GLN A 75 -1.04 26.72 -0.49
N THR A 76 -2.00 26.18 0.26
CA THR A 76 -3.42 26.25 -0.09
C THR A 76 -4.30 26.38 1.14
N THR A 77 -5.57 26.72 0.93
CA THR A 77 -6.60 26.69 1.97
C THR A 77 -7.31 25.34 1.98
N ARG A 78 -7.94 24.96 3.10
CA ARG A 78 -8.78 23.76 3.15
C ARG A 78 -9.92 23.80 2.12
N SER A 79 -10.48 24.99 1.87
CA SER A 79 -11.54 25.17 0.86
C SER A 79 -11.06 24.84 -0.56
N GLU A 80 -9.85 25.28 -0.91
CA GLU A 80 -9.27 24.96 -2.21
C GLU A 80 -8.90 23.48 -2.29
N LEU A 81 -8.33 22.90 -1.22
CA LEU A 81 -8.01 21.47 -1.18
C LEU A 81 -9.25 20.59 -1.45
N ARG A 82 -10.39 20.89 -0.81
CA ARG A 82 -11.67 20.21 -1.04
C ARG A 82 -12.17 20.35 -2.48
N SER A 83 -11.85 21.45 -3.16
CA SER A 83 -12.25 21.67 -4.56
C SER A 83 -11.38 20.91 -5.56
N VAL A 84 -10.10 20.71 -5.22
CA VAL A 84 -9.10 20.10 -6.10
C VAL A 84 -9.08 18.58 -5.98
N VAL A 85 -9.38 18.02 -4.82
CA VAL A 85 -9.49 16.57 -4.64
C VAL A 85 -10.86 16.10 -5.11
N HIS A 86 -10.91 15.07 -5.96
CA HIS A 86 -12.19 14.51 -6.45
C HIS A 86 -12.80 13.55 -5.42
N ALA A 87 -13.28 14.08 -4.29
CA ALA A 87 -13.87 13.32 -3.20
C ALA A 87 -14.89 14.17 -2.42
N ASP A 88 -15.65 13.54 -1.53
CA ASP A 88 -16.47 14.23 -0.54
C ASP A 88 -15.62 15.14 0.37
N ALA A 89 -16.14 16.32 0.69
CA ALA A 89 -15.41 17.34 1.45
C ALA A 89 -15.03 16.87 2.87
N ASP A 90 -15.92 16.13 3.54
CA ASP A 90 -15.65 15.62 4.88
C ASP A 90 -14.63 14.48 4.83
N ALA A 91 -14.63 13.69 3.75
CA ALA A 91 -13.61 12.67 3.51
C ALA A 91 -12.21 13.29 3.32
N VAL A 92 -12.11 14.38 2.56
CA VAL A 92 -10.86 15.15 2.39
C VAL A 92 -10.36 15.71 3.72
N ASP A 93 -11.25 16.28 4.54
CA ASP A 93 -10.87 16.83 5.85
C ASP A 93 -10.35 15.74 6.80
N ARG A 94 -11.04 14.59 6.88
CA ARG A 94 -10.59 13.45 7.70
C ARG A 94 -9.23 12.92 7.23
N ALA A 95 -9.02 12.81 5.92
CA ALA A 95 -7.74 12.41 5.34
C ALA A 95 -6.64 13.42 5.68
N LEU A 96 -6.91 14.72 5.57
CA LEU A 96 -5.97 15.77 5.95
C LEU A 96 -5.61 15.70 7.45
N GLU A 97 -6.59 15.52 8.31
CA GLU A 97 -6.37 15.36 9.76
C GLU A 97 -5.48 14.15 10.06
N ARG A 98 -5.70 13.03 9.36
CA ARG A 98 -4.86 11.84 9.48
C ARG A 98 -3.43 12.08 9.01
N LEU A 99 -3.23 12.78 7.89
CA LEU A 99 -1.90 13.17 7.40
C LEU A 99 -1.16 14.09 8.39
N VAL A 100 -1.90 14.97 9.06
CA VAL A 100 -1.36 15.81 10.15
C VAL A 100 -1.00 14.95 11.36
N ASP A 101 -1.85 14.03 11.78
CA ASP A 101 -1.61 13.10 12.90
C ASP A 101 -0.41 12.17 12.67
N LEU A 102 -0.12 11.83 11.40
CA LEU A 102 1.06 11.06 10.99
C LEU A 102 2.32 11.92 10.82
N ALA A 103 2.22 13.23 11.07
CA ALA A 103 3.30 14.20 10.87
C ALA A 103 3.85 14.17 9.43
N LEU A 104 3.00 13.94 8.42
CA LEU A 104 3.32 14.09 7.00
C LEU A 104 2.97 15.49 6.48
N VAL A 105 2.00 16.12 7.14
CA VAL A 105 1.54 17.49 6.91
C VAL A 105 1.59 18.26 8.23
N TRP A 106 1.88 19.56 8.15
CA TRP A 106 1.83 20.46 9.30
C TRP A 106 1.09 21.76 8.94
N GLU A 107 0.43 22.36 9.93
CA GLU A 107 -0.41 23.54 9.77
C GLU A 107 0.44 24.81 9.86
N SER A 108 0.67 25.47 8.74
CA SER A 108 1.37 26.76 8.70
C SER A 108 0.37 27.93 8.76
N ALA A 109 0.87 29.16 8.96
CA ALA A 109 0.01 30.35 8.95
C ALA A 109 -0.74 30.55 7.62
N THR A 110 -0.24 29.96 6.53
CA THR A 110 -0.84 30.02 5.19
C THR A 110 -1.57 28.75 4.79
N GLY A 111 -1.81 27.82 5.73
CA GLY A 111 -2.50 26.56 5.52
C GLY A 111 -1.58 25.32 5.63
N PRO A 112 -2.10 24.13 5.30
CA PRO A 112 -1.37 22.87 5.41
C PRO A 112 -0.15 22.83 4.49
N ARG A 113 0.95 22.28 5.00
CA ARG A 113 2.20 22.08 4.26
C ARG A 113 2.71 20.66 4.39
N VAL A 114 3.06 20.08 3.25
CA VAL A 114 3.72 18.77 3.19
C VAL A 114 5.15 18.86 3.70
N LEU A 115 5.68 17.74 4.21
CA LEU A 115 7.10 17.62 4.49
C LEU A 115 7.94 17.60 3.20
N THR A 116 9.13 18.19 3.25
CA THR A 116 9.99 18.43 2.08
C THR A 116 10.35 17.18 1.27
N GLY A 117 10.46 16.01 1.92
CA GLY A 117 10.77 14.73 1.25
C GLY A 117 9.55 14.02 0.62
N VAL A 118 8.33 14.49 0.88
CA VAL A 118 7.09 13.86 0.38
C VAL A 118 6.99 13.96 -1.15
N PRO A 119 7.19 15.12 -1.81
CA PRO A 119 7.07 15.23 -3.27
C PRO A 119 7.93 14.20 -4.03
N GLU A 120 9.17 14.00 -3.59
CA GLU A 120 10.08 13.01 -4.20
C GLU A 120 9.65 11.56 -3.94
N SER A 121 8.97 11.30 -2.82
CA SER A 121 8.55 9.97 -2.42
C SER A 121 7.27 9.51 -3.11
N ILE A 122 6.38 10.43 -3.51
CA ILE A 122 5.09 10.10 -4.13
C ILE A 122 5.06 10.26 -5.66
N ALA A 123 6.05 10.94 -6.27
CA ALA A 123 6.01 11.38 -7.68
C ALA A 123 5.66 10.31 -8.74
N SER A 124 5.82 9.02 -8.43
CA SER A 124 5.48 7.92 -9.36
C SER A 124 4.81 6.74 -8.64
N GLY A 125 4.30 6.97 -7.42
CA GLY A 125 3.66 5.95 -6.60
C GLY A 125 2.14 5.89 -6.80
N PRO A 126 1.48 4.90 -6.18
CA PRO A 126 0.02 4.88 -6.07
C PRO A 126 -0.53 6.21 -5.52
N GLY A 127 -1.62 6.70 -6.09
CA GLY A 127 -2.25 7.96 -5.70
C GLY A 127 -1.62 9.22 -6.30
N ALA A 128 -0.48 9.11 -6.99
CA ALA A 128 0.10 10.21 -7.74
C ALA A 128 -0.81 10.62 -8.91
N SER A 129 -1.13 11.90 -9.02
CA SER A 129 -1.94 12.40 -10.14
C SER A 129 -1.17 12.47 -11.45
N GLY A 130 0.16 12.45 -11.39
CA GLY A 130 1.03 12.73 -12.53
C GLY A 130 1.06 14.21 -12.92
N LEU A 131 0.34 15.09 -12.20
CA LEU A 131 0.46 16.53 -12.37
C LEU A 131 1.77 17.01 -11.79
N ARG A 132 2.34 18.04 -12.41
CA ARG A 132 3.48 18.75 -11.83
C ARG A 132 2.98 19.77 -10.79
N PRO A 133 3.84 20.19 -9.86
CA PRO A 133 3.52 21.32 -8.99
C PRO A 133 3.16 22.56 -9.79
N ARG A 134 2.28 23.39 -9.22
CA ARG A 134 2.00 24.73 -9.74
C ARG A 134 3.28 25.55 -9.80
N SER A 135 3.32 26.47 -10.76
CA SER A 135 4.38 27.47 -10.84
C SER A 135 4.43 28.31 -9.56
N ALA A 136 5.58 28.94 -9.27
CA ALA A 136 5.71 29.84 -8.11
C ALA A 136 4.74 31.02 -8.16
N GLU A 137 4.44 31.50 -9.38
CA GLU A 137 3.43 32.51 -9.68
C GLU A 137 2.41 31.90 -10.67
N PRO A 138 1.43 31.13 -10.17
CA PRO A 138 0.49 30.43 -11.04
C PRO A 138 -0.45 31.43 -11.72
N ALA A 139 -0.72 31.20 -13.00
CA ALA A 139 -1.74 31.96 -13.71
C ALA A 139 -3.13 31.71 -13.12
N ASP A 140 -3.99 32.73 -13.17
CA ASP A 140 -5.37 32.62 -12.71
C ASP A 140 -6.13 31.51 -13.48
N PRO A 141 -6.93 30.66 -12.81
CA PRO A 141 -7.64 29.55 -13.46
C PRO A 141 -8.55 29.95 -14.62
N GLU A 142 -9.14 31.15 -14.61
CA GLU A 142 -9.94 31.66 -15.73
C GLU A 142 -9.07 32.06 -16.92
N SER A 143 -7.92 32.71 -16.66
CA SER A 143 -6.94 33.00 -17.70
C SER A 143 -6.41 31.72 -18.35
N VAL A 144 -6.13 30.66 -17.57
CA VAL A 144 -5.67 29.38 -18.14
C VAL A 144 -6.75 28.76 -19.01
N ARG A 145 -8.01 28.75 -18.54
CA ARG A 145 -9.15 28.24 -19.32
C ARG A 145 -9.37 29.01 -20.63
N ALA A 146 -9.24 30.34 -20.62
CA ALA A 146 -9.35 31.15 -21.82
C ALA A 146 -8.26 30.79 -22.84
N ARG A 147 -7.00 30.66 -22.41
CA ARG A 147 -5.87 30.26 -23.28
C ARG A 147 -6.08 28.85 -23.85
N LEU A 148 -6.62 27.92 -23.06
CA LEU A 148 -6.93 26.56 -23.49
C LEU A 148 -8.05 26.52 -24.55
N ALA A 149 -9.04 27.42 -24.46
CA ALA A 149 -10.16 27.50 -25.40
C ALA A 149 -9.75 28.04 -26.78
N GLU A 150 -8.66 28.81 -26.85
CA GLU A 150 -8.12 29.36 -28.09
C GLU A 150 -7.15 28.42 -28.83
N LEU A 151 -6.88 27.23 -28.28
CA LEU A 151 -5.95 26.28 -28.87
C LEU A 151 -6.47 25.68 -30.18
N SER A 152 -5.56 25.51 -31.13
CA SER A 152 -5.78 24.63 -32.26
C SER A 152 -5.96 23.17 -31.80
N ALA A 153 -6.73 22.38 -32.56
CA ALA A 153 -6.92 20.96 -32.24
C ALA A 153 -5.61 20.16 -32.15
N PRO A 154 -4.59 20.37 -33.01
CA PRO A 154 -3.28 19.74 -32.85
C PRO A 154 -2.53 20.14 -31.58
N ALA A 155 -2.58 21.42 -31.17
CA ALA A 155 -1.95 21.88 -29.92
C ALA A 155 -2.64 21.31 -28.69
N ARG A 156 -3.98 21.24 -28.72
CA ARG A 156 -4.78 20.59 -27.69
C ARG A 156 -4.39 19.11 -27.51
N ALA A 157 -4.34 18.35 -28.61
CA ALA A 157 -3.97 16.94 -28.58
C ALA A 157 -2.53 16.72 -28.09
N LEU A 158 -1.59 17.58 -28.51
CA LEU A 158 -0.21 17.54 -28.01
C LEU A 158 -0.16 17.78 -26.50
N LEU A 159 -0.87 18.78 -25.99
CA LEU A 159 -0.89 19.11 -24.56
C LEU A 159 -1.49 17.99 -23.71
N GLU A 160 -2.58 17.37 -24.18
CA GLU A 160 -3.19 16.19 -23.54
C GLU A 160 -2.23 15.00 -23.54
N HIS A 161 -1.51 14.76 -24.65
CA HIS A 161 -0.48 13.73 -24.69
C HIS A 161 0.66 14.00 -23.69
N VAL A 162 1.13 15.25 -23.57
CA VAL A 162 2.15 15.62 -22.56
C VAL A 162 1.64 15.37 -21.14
N LEU A 163 0.37 15.69 -20.86
CA LEU A 163 -0.27 15.40 -19.57
C LEU A 163 -0.29 13.90 -19.27
N GLU A 164 -0.68 13.07 -20.23
CA GLU A 164 -0.70 11.61 -20.10
C GLU A 164 0.68 11.00 -19.84
N GLN A 165 1.75 11.62 -20.38
CA GLN A 165 3.13 11.18 -20.19
C GLN A 165 3.82 11.81 -18.95
N GLY A 166 3.06 12.38 -18.01
CA GLY A 166 3.61 12.88 -16.74
C GLY A 166 4.06 14.35 -16.78
N GLY A 167 3.57 15.13 -17.74
CA GLY A 167 3.71 16.58 -17.77
C GLY A 167 5.10 17.09 -18.16
N GLU A 168 5.95 16.27 -18.79
CA GLU A 168 7.26 16.67 -19.30
C GLU A 168 7.47 16.13 -20.71
N ALA A 169 8.04 16.95 -21.59
CA ALA A 169 8.30 16.60 -22.97
C ALA A 169 9.56 17.29 -23.51
N THR A 170 10.05 16.85 -24.67
CA THR A 170 11.14 17.52 -25.39
C THR A 170 10.57 18.30 -26.56
N THR A 171 11.08 19.51 -26.79
CA THR A 171 10.56 20.39 -27.84
C THR A 171 11.12 20.12 -29.22
N GLY A 172 12.09 19.19 -29.34
CA GLY A 172 12.83 18.98 -30.58
C GLY A 172 13.43 20.28 -31.10
N THR A 173 13.01 20.71 -32.29
CA THR A 173 13.46 21.93 -32.97
C THR A 173 12.57 23.16 -32.71
N ALA A 174 11.52 23.06 -31.90
CA ALA A 174 10.62 24.18 -31.64
C ALA A 174 11.34 25.32 -30.89
N ARG A 175 11.06 26.55 -31.30
CA ARG A 175 11.62 27.75 -30.67
C ARG A 175 10.91 27.99 -29.33
N HIS A 176 11.70 28.29 -28.30
CA HIS A 176 11.19 28.49 -26.93
C HIS A 176 10.63 29.89 -26.67
N THR A 177 11.07 30.87 -27.44
CA THR A 177 10.65 32.28 -27.33
C THR A 177 9.96 32.67 -28.63
N VAL A 178 8.64 32.54 -28.67
CA VAL A 178 7.81 32.80 -29.86
C VAL A 178 6.56 33.56 -29.43
N LEU A 179 6.16 34.57 -30.21
CA LEU A 179 4.90 35.27 -30.02
C LEU A 179 3.74 34.44 -30.62
N PRO A 180 2.51 34.51 -30.08
CA PRO A 180 1.39 33.72 -30.57
C PRO A 180 1.14 33.84 -32.09
N GLU A 181 1.33 35.03 -32.66
CA GLU A 181 1.21 35.31 -34.10
C GLU A 181 2.30 34.65 -34.97
N ASP A 182 3.46 34.34 -34.38
CA ASP A 182 4.63 33.77 -35.06
C ASP A 182 4.74 32.24 -34.87
N ALA A 183 3.84 31.64 -34.09
CA ALA A 183 3.81 30.22 -33.80
C ALA A 183 3.42 29.42 -35.06
N ARG A 184 4.30 28.51 -35.49
CA ARG A 184 4.10 27.72 -36.72
C ARG A 184 3.89 26.24 -36.45
N THR A 185 4.10 25.81 -35.20
CA THR A 185 3.93 24.42 -34.78
C THR A 185 3.07 24.33 -33.52
N PRO A 186 2.41 23.18 -33.25
CA PRO A 186 1.63 23.00 -32.02
C PRO A 186 2.44 23.26 -30.74
N ALA A 187 3.73 22.87 -30.72
CA ALA A 187 4.62 23.13 -29.59
C ALA A 187 4.90 24.63 -29.39
N GLU A 188 5.15 25.38 -30.48
CA GLU A 188 5.34 26.84 -30.42
C GLU A 188 4.06 27.56 -29.97
N GLU A 189 2.88 27.07 -30.37
CA GLU A 189 1.59 27.60 -29.91
C GLU A 189 1.43 27.44 -28.39
N LEU A 190 1.73 26.25 -27.86
CA LEU A 190 1.67 26.00 -26.41
C LEU A 190 2.68 26.85 -25.62
N LEU A 191 3.89 27.03 -26.16
CA LEU A 191 4.95 27.82 -25.54
C LEU A 191 4.63 29.32 -25.55
N SER A 192 4.17 29.85 -26.68
CA SER A 192 3.80 31.27 -26.82
C SER A 192 2.65 31.68 -25.89
N ARG A 193 1.78 30.74 -25.54
CA ARG A 193 0.66 30.93 -24.60
C ARG A 193 1.00 30.59 -23.15
N GLN A 194 2.25 30.19 -22.87
CA GLN A 194 2.74 29.75 -21.55
C GLN A 194 1.97 28.55 -20.97
N LEU A 195 1.42 27.70 -21.85
CA LEU A 195 0.75 26.45 -21.47
C LEU A 195 1.75 25.29 -21.34
N LEU A 196 2.89 25.42 -22.01
CA LEU A 196 4.13 24.71 -21.72
C LEU A 196 5.19 25.75 -21.38
N VAL A 197 6.06 25.43 -20.42
CA VAL A 197 7.17 26.29 -20.01
C VAL A 197 8.50 25.61 -20.26
N PRO A 198 9.51 26.29 -20.84
CA PRO A 198 10.84 25.74 -21.00
C PRO A 198 11.46 25.36 -19.64
N ARG A 199 12.08 24.19 -19.62
CA ARG A 199 12.98 23.75 -18.56
C ARG A 199 14.36 23.54 -19.18
N GLY A 200 15.42 23.77 -18.40
CA GLY A 200 16.79 23.73 -18.92
C GLY A 200 17.08 22.44 -19.71
N GLY A 201 17.90 22.53 -20.76
CA GLY A 201 18.31 21.36 -21.54
C GLY A 201 17.36 20.95 -22.68
N GLY A 202 16.48 21.83 -23.15
CA GLY A 202 15.60 21.55 -24.30
C GLY A 202 14.31 20.80 -23.95
N SER A 203 14.02 20.63 -22.65
CA SER A 203 12.75 20.09 -22.19
C SER A 203 11.73 21.20 -21.94
N VAL A 204 10.47 20.80 -21.91
CA VAL A 204 9.34 21.64 -21.50
C VAL A 204 8.52 20.89 -20.49
N VAL A 205 7.92 21.66 -19.59
CA VAL A 205 7.05 21.14 -18.54
C VAL A 205 5.66 21.75 -18.70
N LEU A 206 4.65 20.93 -18.44
CA LEU A 206 3.27 21.35 -18.29
C LEU A 206 3.06 21.81 -16.84
N PRO A 207 2.83 23.11 -16.58
CA PRO A 207 2.63 23.62 -15.22
C PRO A 207 1.41 22.99 -14.55
N GLY A 208 1.46 22.82 -13.22
CA GLY A 208 0.37 22.20 -12.46
C GLY A 208 -0.98 22.87 -12.65
N GLU A 209 -1.03 24.20 -12.73
CA GLU A 209 -2.25 24.97 -12.96
C GLU A 209 -2.90 24.68 -14.33
N VAL A 210 -2.09 24.40 -15.35
CA VAL A 210 -2.57 23.98 -16.67
C VAL A 210 -3.12 22.55 -16.60
N GLY A 211 -2.41 21.66 -15.93
CA GLY A 211 -2.85 20.27 -15.73
C GLY A 211 -4.16 20.16 -14.95
N LEU A 212 -4.33 20.96 -13.89
CA LEU A 212 -5.58 21.08 -13.15
C LEU A 212 -6.70 21.61 -14.06
N ALA A 213 -6.45 22.67 -14.84
CA ALA A 213 -7.45 23.21 -15.75
C ALA A 213 -7.90 22.20 -16.82
N LEU A 214 -6.98 21.39 -17.34
CA LEU A 214 -7.29 20.28 -18.26
C LEU A 214 -8.18 19.21 -17.63
N ARG A 215 -8.08 19.01 -16.31
CA ARG A 215 -8.89 18.08 -15.51
C ARG A 215 -10.09 18.74 -14.81
N GLY A 216 -10.51 19.92 -15.26
CA GLY A 216 -11.68 20.61 -14.70
C GLY A 216 -11.46 21.15 -13.27
N GLY A 217 -10.22 21.43 -12.90
CA GLY A 217 -9.82 21.97 -11.60
C GLY A 217 -9.39 20.92 -10.57
N ARG A 218 -9.33 19.64 -10.95
CA ARG A 218 -9.05 18.52 -10.03
C ARG A 218 -7.73 17.82 -10.29
N THR A 219 -7.12 17.23 -9.26
CA THR A 219 -5.92 16.40 -9.43
C THR A 219 -6.24 15.10 -10.12
N THR A 220 -7.29 14.39 -9.75
CA THR A 220 -7.69 13.10 -10.35
C THR A 220 -8.94 13.26 -11.21
N VAL A 221 -9.04 12.40 -12.23
CA VAL A 221 -10.24 12.35 -13.09
C VAL A 221 -11.34 11.56 -12.40
N ASP A 222 -11.01 10.40 -11.84
CA ASP A 222 -11.96 9.56 -11.12
C ASP A 222 -12.12 10.01 -9.66
N VAL A 223 -13.28 9.67 -9.11
CA VAL A 223 -13.57 9.83 -7.67
C VAL A 223 -12.62 8.94 -6.87
N VAL A 224 -12.04 9.47 -5.79
CA VAL A 224 -10.96 8.79 -5.04
C VAL A 224 -11.39 8.26 -3.67
N ASP A 225 -12.57 8.62 -3.19
CA ASP A 225 -13.20 8.12 -1.96
C ASP A 225 -14.31 7.08 -2.20
N ASP A 226 -14.55 6.71 -3.46
CA ASP A 226 -15.41 5.58 -3.81
C ASP A 226 -14.68 4.27 -3.47
N VAL A 227 -14.89 3.80 -2.24
CA VAL A 227 -14.29 2.57 -1.73
C VAL A 227 -15.03 1.37 -2.34
N PRO A 228 -14.35 0.49 -3.09
CA PRO A 228 -15.00 -0.64 -3.75
C PRO A 228 -15.81 -1.50 -2.77
N GLU A 229 -17.02 -1.86 -3.19
CA GLU A 229 -17.89 -2.73 -2.41
C GLU A 229 -17.33 -4.15 -2.35
N VAL A 230 -17.40 -4.74 -1.15
CA VAL A 230 -17.15 -6.16 -0.93
C VAL A 230 -18.43 -6.91 -1.28
N LEU A 231 -18.35 -7.78 -2.29
CA LEU A 231 -19.49 -8.56 -2.75
C LEU A 231 -19.76 -9.72 -1.80
N THR A 232 -20.97 -9.74 -1.24
CA THR A 232 -21.40 -10.73 -0.24
C THR A 232 -22.58 -11.58 -0.73
N SER A 233 -22.88 -12.62 0.04
CA SER A 233 -24.10 -13.42 -0.07
C SER A 233 -24.62 -13.76 1.32
N GLU A 234 -25.93 -13.90 1.45
CA GLU A 234 -26.58 -14.19 2.73
C GLU A 234 -26.44 -15.66 3.13
N ARG A 235 -26.05 -15.90 4.38
CA ARG A 235 -26.03 -17.22 5.02
C ARG A 235 -26.36 -17.02 6.49
N SER A 236 -27.20 -17.87 7.08
CA SER A 236 -27.49 -17.77 8.51
C SER A 236 -26.21 -17.90 9.34
N GLY A 237 -26.00 -17.03 10.33
CA GLY A 237 -24.82 -17.04 11.20
C GLY A 237 -24.57 -18.40 11.86
N ALA A 238 -25.63 -19.12 12.25
CA ALA A 238 -25.52 -20.47 12.79
C ALA A 238 -24.87 -21.50 11.83
N ILE A 239 -25.05 -21.34 10.52
CA ILE A 239 -24.36 -22.18 9.51
C ILE A 239 -22.91 -21.73 9.36
N VAL A 240 -22.65 -20.43 9.37
CA VAL A 240 -21.30 -19.85 9.30
C VAL A 240 -20.47 -20.36 10.47
N ASP A 241 -20.96 -20.23 11.69
CA ASP A 241 -20.29 -20.66 12.92
C ASP A 241 -19.97 -22.16 12.92
N ARG A 242 -20.95 -23.00 12.58
CA ARG A 242 -20.73 -24.46 12.50
C ARG A 242 -19.70 -24.83 11.44
N THR A 243 -19.73 -24.16 10.30
CA THR A 243 -18.76 -24.39 9.20
C THR A 243 -17.36 -23.95 9.62
N ALA A 244 -17.24 -22.79 10.26
CA ALA A 244 -15.97 -22.27 10.76
C ALA A 244 -15.36 -23.19 11.84
N ALA A 245 -16.17 -23.65 12.80
CA ALA A 245 -15.74 -24.59 13.82
C ALA A 245 -15.28 -25.94 13.22
N GLY A 246 -16.01 -26.45 12.22
CA GLY A 246 -15.63 -27.67 11.50
C GLY A 246 -14.31 -27.51 10.74
N ALA A 247 -14.10 -26.37 10.07
CA ALA A 247 -12.85 -26.07 9.36
C ALA A 247 -11.66 -25.97 10.33
N ALA A 248 -11.83 -25.26 11.46
CA ALA A 248 -10.79 -25.16 12.49
C ALA A 248 -10.41 -26.53 13.06
N PHE A 249 -11.40 -27.36 13.38
CA PHE A 249 -11.18 -28.72 13.87
C PHE A 249 -10.42 -29.57 12.84
N GLU A 250 -10.82 -29.55 11.57
CA GLU A 250 -10.15 -30.32 10.53
C GLU A 250 -8.72 -29.82 10.28
N THR A 251 -8.46 -28.51 10.32
CA THR A 251 -7.10 -27.97 10.23
C THR A 251 -6.20 -28.50 11.35
N VAL A 252 -6.66 -28.47 12.61
CA VAL A 252 -5.91 -29.03 13.75
C VAL A 252 -5.63 -30.51 13.52
N ARG A 253 -6.65 -31.29 13.18
CA ARG A 253 -6.52 -32.74 12.91
C ARG A 253 -5.52 -33.04 11.80
N ARG A 254 -5.51 -32.24 10.73
CA ARG A 254 -4.60 -32.45 9.58
C ARG A 254 -3.15 -32.10 9.90
N VAL A 255 -2.90 -31.08 10.71
CA VAL A 255 -1.55 -30.76 11.18
C VAL A 255 -1.03 -31.87 12.09
N GLU A 256 -1.85 -32.38 13.01
CA GLU A 256 -1.49 -33.51 13.89
C GLU A 256 -1.13 -34.76 13.07
N LEU A 257 -2.01 -35.17 12.14
CA LEU A 257 -1.76 -36.32 11.26
C LEU A 257 -0.50 -36.16 10.40
N LEU A 258 -0.23 -34.93 9.92
CA LEU A 258 0.95 -34.63 9.12
C LEU A 258 2.23 -34.81 9.95
N LEU A 259 2.26 -34.25 11.15
CA LEU A 259 3.45 -34.27 11.99
C LEU A 259 3.69 -35.64 12.63
N ASP A 260 2.64 -36.38 12.99
CA ASP A 260 2.76 -37.80 13.36
C ASP A 260 3.38 -38.63 12.22
N HIS A 261 2.95 -38.39 10.98
CA HIS A 261 3.51 -39.05 9.83
C HIS A 261 4.99 -38.70 9.63
N TRP A 262 5.34 -37.42 9.69
CA TRP A 262 6.72 -36.96 9.52
C TRP A 262 7.63 -37.39 10.67
N GLY A 263 7.10 -37.57 11.88
CA GLY A 263 7.85 -38.13 13.01
C GLY A 263 8.31 -39.57 12.76
N THR A 264 7.55 -40.34 11.98
CA THR A 264 7.93 -41.74 11.63
C THR A 264 8.63 -41.85 10.27
N ARG A 265 8.29 -40.98 9.33
CA ARG A 265 8.80 -40.96 7.95
C ARG A 265 9.09 -39.52 7.53
N PRO A 266 10.18 -38.93 8.05
CA PRO A 266 10.48 -37.53 7.80
C PRO A 266 10.89 -37.32 6.34
N PRO A 267 10.33 -36.32 5.63
CA PRO A 267 10.79 -35.99 4.30
C PRO A 267 12.16 -35.31 4.35
N SER A 268 12.99 -35.55 3.34
CA SER A 268 14.31 -34.96 3.25
C SER A 268 14.22 -33.43 3.04
N ALA A 269 15.09 -32.69 3.70
CA ALA A 269 15.26 -31.26 3.45
C ALA A 269 16.16 -31.06 2.24
N LEU A 270 15.78 -30.15 1.34
CA LEU A 270 16.59 -29.83 0.18
C LEU A 270 17.87 -29.09 0.60
N ARG A 271 18.96 -29.25 -0.16
CA ARG A 271 20.21 -28.52 0.10
C ARG A 271 20.05 -27.00 0.08
N SER A 272 19.10 -26.50 -0.73
CA SER A 272 18.75 -25.09 -0.81
C SER A 272 17.88 -24.60 0.36
N GLY A 273 17.54 -25.49 1.30
CA GLY A 273 16.40 -25.31 2.18
C GLY A 273 15.07 -25.64 1.47
N GLY A 274 14.07 -25.98 2.28
CA GLY A 274 12.72 -26.31 1.82
C GLY A 274 12.41 -27.81 1.69
N LEU A 275 11.16 -28.07 1.32
CA LEU A 275 10.56 -29.38 1.11
C LEU A 275 10.53 -29.69 -0.39
N GLY A 276 10.89 -30.92 -0.77
CA GLY A 276 10.80 -31.36 -2.17
C GLY A 276 9.36 -31.40 -2.68
N VAL A 277 9.14 -31.06 -3.95
CA VAL A 277 7.81 -31.14 -4.62
C VAL A 277 7.20 -32.54 -4.50
N ARG A 278 8.04 -33.59 -4.60
CA ARG A 278 7.60 -34.98 -4.44
C ARG A 278 7.06 -35.25 -3.03
N ASP A 279 7.72 -34.74 -2.01
CA ASP A 279 7.35 -34.95 -0.61
C ASP A 279 6.12 -34.13 -0.23
N LEU A 280 5.97 -32.92 -0.79
CA LEU A 280 4.74 -32.14 -0.69
C LEU A 280 3.56 -32.90 -1.31
N ARG A 281 3.73 -33.45 -2.52
CA ARG A 281 2.69 -34.25 -3.20
C ARG A 281 2.36 -35.53 -2.44
N ALA A 282 3.34 -36.19 -1.85
CA ALA A 282 3.13 -37.37 -1.02
C ALA A 282 2.32 -37.02 0.24
N SER A 283 2.65 -35.89 0.88
CA SER A 283 1.91 -35.37 2.04
C SER A 283 0.48 -35.00 1.65
N ALA A 284 0.28 -34.33 0.51
CA ALA A 284 -1.05 -33.98 -0.01
C ALA A 284 -1.91 -35.22 -0.28
N THR A 285 -1.31 -36.26 -0.88
CA THR A 285 -1.98 -37.55 -1.12
C THR A 285 -2.38 -38.23 0.19
N MET A 286 -1.48 -38.26 1.18
CA MET A 286 -1.72 -38.85 2.50
C MET A 286 -2.82 -38.10 3.27
N LEU A 287 -2.85 -36.77 3.15
CA LEU A 287 -3.89 -35.93 3.72
C LEU A 287 -5.16 -35.84 2.86
N GLN A 288 -5.19 -36.40 1.64
CA GLN A 288 -6.32 -36.24 0.72
C GLN A 288 -6.69 -34.76 0.46
N LEU A 289 -5.67 -33.93 0.32
CA LEU A 289 -5.79 -32.49 0.03
C LEU A 289 -5.11 -32.19 -1.30
N ASP A 290 -5.39 -31.01 -1.84
CA ASP A 290 -4.58 -30.46 -2.93
C ASP A 290 -3.21 -29.95 -2.42
N GLU A 291 -2.27 -29.76 -3.35
CA GLU A 291 -0.93 -29.27 -3.03
C GLU A 291 -0.94 -27.86 -2.36
N PRO A 292 -1.75 -26.88 -2.83
CA PRO A 292 -1.81 -25.55 -2.19
C PRO A 292 -2.30 -25.57 -0.74
N THR A 293 -3.35 -26.35 -0.43
CA THR A 293 -3.86 -26.48 0.94
C THR A 293 -2.85 -27.19 1.83
N THR A 294 -2.18 -28.21 1.31
CA THR A 294 -1.10 -28.91 2.03
C THR A 294 0.07 -27.98 2.32
N ALA A 295 0.47 -27.14 1.35
CA ALA A 295 1.52 -26.15 1.53
C ALA A 295 1.15 -25.14 2.62
N LEU A 296 -0.11 -24.67 2.65
CA LEU A 296 -0.60 -23.80 3.73
C LEU A 296 -0.46 -24.45 5.11
N LEU A 297 -0.82 -25.73 5.26
CA LEU A 297 -0.69 -26.45 6.53
C LEU A 297 0.77 -26.62 6.95
N VAL A 298 1.65 -27.01 6.02
CA VAL A 298 3.08 -27.19 6.25
C VAL A 298 3.73 -25.87 6.69
N GLU A 299 3.48 -24.78 5.97
CA GLU A 299 4.01 -23.45 6.28
C GLU A 299 3.48 -22.90 7.61
N THR A 300 2.22 -23.19 7.94
CA THR A 300 1.61 -22.79 9.21
C THR A 300 2.20 -23.58 10.39
N ALA A 301 2.40 -24.89 10.23
CA ALA A 301 3.06 -25.73 11.24
C ALA A 301 4.50 -25.26 11.49
N TYR A 302 5.22 -24.88 10.44
CA TYR A 302 6.57 -24.31 10.55
C TYR A 302 6.55 -22.95 11.27
N ALA A 303 5.64 -22.05 10.89
CA ALA A 303 5.48 -20.76 11.56
C ALA A 303 5.11 -20.89 13.05
N ALA A 304 4.36 -21.94 13.41
CA ALA A 304 4.01 -22.27 14.79
C ALA A 304 5.16 -22.96 15.55
N GLY A 305 6.30 -23.22 14.90
CA GLY A 305 7.46 -23.88 15.50
C GLY A 305 7.28 -25.39 15.71
N LEU A 306 6.24 -26.00 15.14
CA LEU A 306 5.91 -27.42 15.33
C LEU A 306 6.78 -28.35 14.49
N VAL A 307 7.41 -27.83 13.44
CA VAL A 307 8.31 -28.58 12.55
C VAL A 307 9.57 -27.78 12.28
N ALA A 308 10.72 -28.46 12.26
CA ALA A 308 12.02 -27.87 11.96
C ALA A 308 12.91 -28.86 11.21
N THR A 309 14.04 -28.38 10.68
CA THR A 309 15.07 -29.25 10.12
C THR A 309 15.90 -29.89 11.23
N GLY A 310 16.06 -31.21 11.19
CA GLY A 310 16.96 -31.98 12.05
C GLY A 310 17.69 -33.07 11.27
N HIS A 311 18.26 -34.05 11.98
CA HIS A 311 18.95 -35.19 11.35
C HIS A 311 18.00 -36.38 11.27
N GLY A 312 17.75 -36.87 10.06
CA GLY A 312 16.94 -38.06 9.81
C GLY A 312 17.67 -39.38 10.12
N PRO A 313 17.04 -40.53 9.81
CA PRO A 313 17.59 -41.86 10.09
C PRO A 313 18.99 -42.12 9.52
N ASP A 314 19.30 -41.52 8.37
CA ASP A 314 20.59 -41.64 7.69
C ASP A 314 21.55 -40.48 8.02
N SER A 315 21.30 -39.71 9.08
CA SER A 315 21.99 -38.45 9.42
C SER A 315 21.90 -37.35 8.36
N GLU A 316 21.06 -37.52 7.34
CA GLU A 316 20.75 -36.50 6.34
C GLU A 316 19.76 -35.47 6.89
N PRO A 317 19.83 -34.19 6.45
CA PRO A 317 18.85 -33.17 6.83
C PRO A 317 17.42 -33.58 6.46
N ALA A 318 16.51 -33.55 7.43
CA ALA A 318 15.11 -33.91 7.25
C ALA A 318 14.17 -33.00 8.05
N TRP A 319 12.92 -32.88 7.62
CA TRP A 319 11.89 -32.13 8.35
C TRP A 319 11.24 -33.03 9.40
N LEU A 320 11.29 -32.59 10.65
CA LEU A 320 10.91 -33.37 11.82
C LEU A 320 10.03 -32.53 12.76
N PRO A 321 9.05 -33.15 13.45
CA PRO A 321 8.35 -32.49 14.55
C PRO A 321 9.34 -32.03 15.64
N THR A 322 9.00 -30.93 16.32
CA THR A 322 9.79 -30.39 17.44
C THR A 322 9.16 -30.76 18.77
N ASP A 323 9.86 -30.51 19.89
CA ASP A 323 9.29 -30.65 21.24
C ASP A 323 8.05 -29.74 21.46
N GLU A 324 7.88 -28.67 20.67
CA GLU A 324 6.68 -27.83 20.73
C GLU A 324 5.46 -28.57 20.17
N PHE A 325 5.65 -29.52 19.23
CA PHE A 325 4.57 -30.38 18.77
C PHE A 325 3.98 -31.22 19.92
N ASP A 326 4.82 -31.82 20.76
CA ASP A 326 4.34 -32.59 21.91
C ASP A 326 3.52 -31.73 22.89
N ARG A 327 3.97 -30.50 23.15
CA ARG A 327 3.26 -29.55 24.01
C ARG A 327 1.95 -29.10 23.38
N TRP A 328 1.96 -28.79 22.08
CA TRP A 328 0.78 -28.40 21.33
C TRP A 328 -0.26 -29.53 21.32
N SER A 329 0.17 -30.77 21.10
CA SER A 329 -0.67 -31.99 21.12
C SER A 329 -1.20 -32.36 22.51
N ALA A 330 -0.72 -31.71 23.59
CA ALA A 330 -1.30 -31.85 24.92
C ALA A 330 -2.39 -30.79 25.23
N ARG A 331 -2.50 -29.72 24.42
CA ARG A 331 -3.48 -28.64 24.64
C ARG A 331 -4.89 -29.05 24.21
N THR A 332 -5.89 -28.27 24.64
CA THR A 332 -7.27 -28.41 24.17
C THR A 332 -7.37 -28.09 22.66
N PRO A 333 -8.38 -28.61 21.94
CA PRO A 333 -8.54 -28.32 20.50
C PRO A 333 -8.63 -26.81 20.19
N ALA A 334 -9.27 -26.03 21.06
CA ALA A 334 -9.39 -24.59 20.89
C ALA A 334 -8.03 -23.88 21.01
N GLU A 335 -7.21 -24.24 22.01
CA GLU A 335 -5.86 -23.68 22.17
C GLU A 335 -4.93 -24.09 21.02
N ARG A 336 -5.08 -25.32 20.52
CA ARG A 336 -4.34 -25.79 19.33
C ARG A 336 -4.67 -24.97 18.10
N TRP A 337 -5.96 -24.70 17.87
CA TRP A 337 -6.43 -23.83 16.79
C TRP A 337 -5.88 -22.41 16.92
N VAL A 338 -6.00 -21.80 18.11
CA VAL A 338 -5.49 -20.44 18.36
C VAL A 338 -4.00 -20.35 18.05
N ALA A 339 -3.20 -21.33 18.48
CA ALA A 339 -1.77 -21.36 18.19
C ALA A 339 -1.47 -21.36 16.68
N LEU A 340 -2.20 -22.17 15.89
CA LEU A 340 -2.03 -22.21 14.43
C LEU A 340 -2.50 -20.93 13.75
N ALA A 341 -3.67 -20.40 14.14
CA ALA A 341 -4.24 -19.19 13.56
C ALA A 341 -3.37 -17.96 13.82
N THR A 342 -2.87 -17.81 15.05
CA THR A 342 -1.95 -16.72 15.42
C THR A 342 -0.62 -16.86 14.68
N ALA A 343 -0.04 -18.07 14.62
CA ALA A 343 1.20 -18.31 13.89
C ALA A 343 1.06 -17.96 12.39
N TRP A 344 -0.05 -18.33 11.75
CA TRP A 344 -0.32 -17.94 10.37
C TRP A 344 -0.50 -16.44 10.18
N LEU A 345 -1.21 -15.77 11.11
CA LEU A 345 -1.47 -14.34 11.05
C LEU A 345 -0.20 -13.51 11.17
N ASP A 346 0.72 -13.94 12.03
CA ASP A 346 1.99 -13.24 12.33
C ASP A 346 3.15 -13.68 11.43
N SER A 347 2.91 -14.64 10.53
CA SER A 347 3.93 -15.21 9.66
C SER A 347 4.14 -14.38 8.38
N PRO A 348 5.40 -14.05 8.01
CA PRO A 348 5.68 -13.41 6.73
C PRO A 348 5.68 -14.39 5.55
N ARG A 349 5.43 -15.69 5.79
CA ARG A 349 5.54 -16.75 4.77
C ARG A 349 4.45 -16.62 3.70
N MET A 350 4.73 -17.07 2.47
CA MET A 350 3.80 -16.95 1.32
C MET A 350 3.38 -18.33 0.75
N PRO A 351 2.61 -19.15 1.49
CA PRO A 351 2.23 -20.50 1.05
C PRO A 351 1.50 -20.52 -0.31
N GLY A 352 0.75 -19.47 -0.65
CA GLY A 352 0.02 -19.37 -1.92
C GLY A 352 0.90 -19.30 -3.17
N LEU A 353 2.22 -19.07 -3.03
CA LEU A 353 3.16 -19.09 -4.15
C LEU A 353 3.79 -20.46 -4.37
N VAL A 354 3.62 -21.43 -3.46
CA VAL A 354 4.22 -22.76 -3.62
C VAL A 354 3.74 -23.42 -4.91
N GLY A 355 4.68 -23.97 -5.69
CA GLY A 355 4.44 -24.56 -7.01
C GLY A 355 4.44 -23.56 -8.18
N SER A 356 4.34 -22.26 -7.91
CA SER A 356 4.52 -21.20 -8.92
C SER A 356 6.01 -20.98 -9.24
N ARG A 357 6.31 -20.16 -10.26
CA ARG A 357 7.68 -19.81 -10.65
C ARG A 357 8.01 -18.37 -10.27
N ASP A 358 9.22 -18.14 -9.81
CA ASP A 358 9.77 -16.79 -9.60
C ASP A 358 10.13 -16.11 -10.94
N SER A 359 10.60 -14.86 -10.87
CA SER A 359 11.04 -14.08 -12.03
C SER A 359 12.25 -14.70 -12.78
N ALA A 360 13.01 -15.59 -12.13
CA ALA A 360 14.11 -16.34 -12.72
C ALA A 360 13.67 -17.71 -13.26
N GLY A 361 12.38 -18.05 -13.17
CA GLY A 361 11.81 -19.32 -13.62
C GLY A 361 11.99 -20.48 -12.65
N LYS A 362 12.57 -20.27 -11.46
CA LYS A 362 12.73 -21.27 -10.40
C LYS A 362 11.38 -21.51 -9.72
N THR A 363 11.07 -22.77 -9.42
CA THR A 363 9.83 -23.12 -8.71
C THR A 363 9.95 -22.79 -7.22
N TRP A 364 8.90 -22.20 -6.66
CA TRP A 364 8.75 -21.97 -5.23
C TRP A 364 8.40 -23.26 -4.51
N ASN A 365 9.31 -23.73 -3.65
CA ASN A 365 9.09 -24.89 -2.80
C ASN A 365 8.54 -24.46 -1.44
N ALA A 366 7.70 -25.30 -0.83
CA ALA A 366 7.33 -25.12 0.58
C ALA A 366 8.58 -25.16 1.46
N LEU A 367 8.56 -24.43 2.57
CA LEU A 367 9.62 -24.25 3.55
C LEU A 367 10.93 -23.65 3.00
N ALA A 368 10.93 -23.16 1.75
CA ALA A 368 12.09 -22.48 1.18
C ALA A 368 12.38 -21.20 2.00
N PRO A 369 13.62 -20.93 2.43
CA PRO A 369 13.95 -19.78 3.27
C PRO A 369 13.46 -18.44 2.69
N GLU A 370 13.56 -18.30 1.37
CA GLU A 370 13.22 -17.10 0.62
C GLU A 370 11.71 -16.91 0.34
N LEU A 371 10.86 -17.88 0.72
CA LEU A 371 9.39 -17.80 0.58
C LEU A 371 8.76 -16.92 1.69
N SER A 372 9.17 -15.66 1.77
CA SER A 372 8.64 -14.69 2.72
C SER A 372 8.48 -13.31 2.08
N GLY A 373 7.50 -12.54 2.53
CA GLY A 373 7.23 -11.19 2.06
C GLY A 373 7.07 -10.21 3.22
N VAL A 374 7.70 -9.05 3.10
CA VAL A 374 7.77 -8.04 4.18
C VAL A 374 6.40 -7.47 4.57
N HIS A 375 5.45 -7.39 3.65
CA HIS A 375 4.10 -6.86 3.90
C HIS A 375 3.06 -7.94 4.22
N GLN A 376 3.43 -9.22 4.24
CA GLN A 376 2.43 -10.31 4.26
C GLN A 376 1.64 -10.40 5.56
N VAL A 377 2.24 -10.04 6.69
CA VAL A 377 1.55 -9.96 7.99
C VAL A 377 0.49 -8.86 7.96
N GLU A 378 0.86 -7.70 7.43
CA GLU A 378 -0.04 -6.55 7.29
C GLU A 378 -1.17 -6.86 6.30
N SER A 379 -0.86 -7.39 5.12
CA SER A 379 -1.86 -7.75 4.12
C SER A 379 -2.90 -8.74 4.65
N ARG A 380 -2.50 -9.74 5.45
CA ARG A 380 -3.45 -10.67 6.10
C ARG A 380 -4.36 -9.95 7.09
N ARG A 381 -3.79 -9.11 7.95
CA ARG A 381 -4.55 -8.36 8.96
C ARG A 381 -5.54 -7.40 8.31
N MET A 382 -5.11 -6.66 7.27
CA MET A 382 -5.99 -5.80 6.48
C MET A 382 -7.13 -6.59 5.83
N THR A 383 -6.81 -7.71 5.18
CA THR A 383 -7.81 -8.58 4.54
C THR A 383 -8.83 -9.09 5.55
N LEU A 384 -8.37 -9.57 6.72
CA LEU A 384 -9.26 -10.07 7.77
C LEU A 384 -10.08 -8.95 8.43
N ALA A 385 -9.53 -7.74 8.57
CA ALA A 385 -10.28 -6.59 9.07
C ALA A 385 -11.45 -6.27 8.15
N VAL A 386 -11.23 -6.25 6.82
CA VAL A 386 -12.30 -6.07 5.82
C VAL A 386 -13.36 -7.17 5.94
N VAL A 387 -12.95 -8.43 6.11
CA VAL A 387 -13.89 -9.56 6.27
C VAL A 387 -14.63 -9.49 7.62
N ALA A 388 -14.00 -8.95 8.67
CA ALA A 388 -14.62 -8.80 9.99
C ALA A 388 -15.65 -7.67 10.06
N GLU A 389 -15.65 -6.73 9.10
CA GLU A 389 -16.69 -5.71 8.95
C GLU A 389 -18.03 -6.28 8.45
N LEU A 390 -18.03 -7.51 7.91
CA LEU A 390 -19.24 -8.15 7.42
C LEU A 390 -20.22 -8.46 8.56
N GLY A 391 -21.52 -8.30 8.29
CA GLY A 391 -22.56 -8.69 9.23
C GLY A 391 -22.57 -10.20 9.53
N PRO A 392 -23.13 -10.63 10.67
CA PRO A 392 -23.09 -12.03 11.11
C PRO A 392 -23.79 -13.01 10.15
N ASP A 393 -24.70 -12.53 9.30
CA ASP A 393 -25.41 -13.32 8.29
C ASP A 393 -24.87 -13.12 6.86
N GLN A 394 -23.68 -12.52 6.73
CA GLN A 394 -23.04 -12.23 5.45
C GLN A 394 -21.74 -13.01 5.31
N VAL A 395 -21.53 -13.61 4.14
CA VAL A 395 -20.25 -14.20 3.75
C VAL A 395 -19.82 -13.65 2.40
N LEU A 396 -18.53 -13.75 2.08
CA LEU A 396 -18.02 -13.42 0.75
C LEU A 396 -18.79 -14.20 -0.33
N ALA A 397 -19.24 -13.50 -1.37
CA ALA A 397 -19.94 -14.11 -2.49
C ALA A 397 -19.05 -15.19 -3.15
N THR A 398 -19.65 -16.33 -3.51
CA THR A 398 -18.90 -17.41 -4.16
C THR A 398 -18.37 -16.95 -5.52
N GLY A 399 -17.06 -17.09 -5.74
CA GLY A 399 -16.38 -16.73 -6.99
C GLY A 399 -16.02 -15.24 -7.13
N THR A 400 -16.85 -14.32 -6.62
CA THR A 400 -16.63 -12.86 -6.78
C THR A 400 -16.25 -12.13 -5.50
N GLY A 401 -16.49 -12.72 -4.33
CA GLY A 401 -16.23 -12.09 -3.03
C GLY A 401 -14.74 -11.87 -2.78
N VAL A 402 -13.89 -12.89 -2.96
CA VAL A 402 -12.43 -12.72 -2.78
C VAL A 402 -11.84 -11.68 -3.75
N PRO A 403 -12.14 -11.70 -5.07
CA PRO A 403 -11.72 -10.63 -5.98
C PRO A 403 -12.20 -9.23 -5.54
N SER A 404 -13.39 -9.11 -4.96
CA SER A 404 -13.90 -7.83 -4.48
C SER A 404 -13.13 -7.29 -3.27
N VAL A 405 -12.65 -8.16 -2.38
CA VAL A 405 -11.77 -7.77 -1.25
C VAL A 405 -10.42 -7.30 -1.74
N VAL A 406 -9.84 -7.94 -2.77
CA VAL A 406 -8.56 -7.52 -3.36
C VAL A 406 -8.66 -6.16 -4.06
N ARG A 407 -9.83 -5.85 -4.62
CA ARG A 407 -10.08 -4.58 -5.31
C ARG A 407 -10.28 -3.42 -4.34
N ARG A 408 -10.84 -3.69 -3.16
CA ARG A 408 -11.08 -2.71 -2.09
C ARG A 408 -9.76 -2.32 -1.44
#